data_AF-A0A3N1UR93-F1
#
_entry.id   AF-A0A3N1UR93-F1
#
_cell.length_a   1.000
_cell.length_b   1.000
_cell.length_c   1.000
_cell.angle_alpha   90.00
_cell.angle_beta   90.00
_cell.angle_gamma   90.00
#
_symmetry.space_group_name_H-M   'P 1'
#
loop_
_entity.id
_entity.type
_entity.pdbx_description
1 polymer ?
#
loop_
_entity_poly.entity_id
_entity_poly.type
_entity_poly.pdbx_seq_one_letter_code
_entity_poly.pdbx_strand_id
1 'polypeptide(L)'
;MGFVKIYENVFRGTFPVQEGALGSLLARFGPAHVVGHPTFRNAENIGAQLRRGMEAALAAFGEERIAFVISDGTCTMDRPDTSTLDAALGAAAQFFQDLVPSLRARLLVAATPYDGYKGDRTPGKGSALKLLFDETAHCSSMQTLILLDGDLRNDFHPWFRTFAAVFAEHRQNWQHRPFFITARYARHFVDASLTRFIVGPLTTLMGCYVPGGISGDIVLSAKAVQHEREAVWDDARRRYGTDIATTLDNIADPQTVLYEVYLGAKLHDITDEAKLSVMPGEVIGSALHRLLHYEDRDGRISRLLVSQDPLKRPVVWGPEKTGIAFIDPGYTNVFDVDRKRETLLEGFARHEKAMKETLNPETFRAVEDRVHRLRAAPFHDTAPVLFLDVTRDFWIRLLYESLGHLFATRQVDAVKSCLNYLYTAAFLEFCREKLEHLGARTYGAVRALQMRLGVAPEKAERFYREEVDAVVDAMALSFYRGRRAIVEEIRRRTSAFPVPPR
;
A
#
# COMPACT_ATOMS: atom_id res chain seq x y z
N MET A 1 -17.33 -24.89 18.89
CA MET A 1 -17.88 -23.69 18.22
C MET A 1 -16.84 -22.59 18.34
N GLY A 2 -16.27 -22.11 17.23
CA GLY A 2 -15.21 -21.10 17.26
C GLY A 2 -15.69 -19.64 17.32
N PHE A 3 -17.01 -19.42 17.40
CA PHE A 3 -17.61 -18.10 17.59
C PHE A 3 -18.73 -18.18 18.63
N VAL A 4 -18.79 -17.18 19.51
CA VAL A 4 -19.83 -17.00 20.53
C VAL A 4 -20.70 -15.82 20.13
N LYS A 5 -22.02 -16.02 20.13
CA LYS A 5 -22.99 -14.95 19.86
C LYS A 5 -23.06 -14.04 21.09
N ILE A 6 -22.79 -12.75 20.91
CA ILE A 6 -22.84 -11.72 21.96
C ILE A 6 -24.17 -10.96 21.90
N TYR A 7 -24.64 -10.68 20.68
CA TYR A 7 -25.95 -10.08 20.40
C TYR A 7 -26.51 -10.71 19.11
N GLU A 8 -27.77 -10.44 18.76
CA GLU A 8 -28.30 -10.81 17.45
C GLU A 8 -27.37 -10.33 16.33
N ASN A 9 -26.87 -11.27 15.52
CA ASN A 9 -25.92 -11.02 14.42
C ASN A 9 -24.57 -10.39 14.80
N VAL A 10 -24.19 -10.39 16.08
CA VAL A 10 -22.87 -9.93 16.57
C VAL A 10 -22.15 -11.09 17.26
N PHE A 11 -20.97 -11.44 16.75
CA PHE A 11 -20.23 -12.63 17.17
C PHE A 11 -18.78 -12.31 17.55
N ARG A 12 -18.32 -12.94 18.63
CA ARG A 12 -16.92 -12.92 19.08
C ARG A 12 -16.24 -14.23 18.71
N GLY A 13 -15.09 -14.15 18.05
CA GLY A 13 -14.24 -15.30 17.77
C GLY A 13 -13.59 -15.83 19.05
N THR A 14 -13.44 -17.14 19.15
CA THR A 14 -12.67 -17.77 20.22
C THR A 14 -11.17 -17.56 20.01
N PHE A 15 -10.42 -17.61 21.10
CA PHE A 15 -8.97 -17.58 21.08
C PHE A 15 -8.41 -18.89 21.66
N PRO A 16 -7.49 -19.60 20.97
CA PRO A 16 -6.94 -19.29 19.64
C PRO A 16 -7.98 -19.41 18.51
N VAL A 17 -7.66 -18.81 17.36
CA VAL A 17 -8.53 -18.86 16.16
C VAL A 17 -8.69 -20.30 15.71
N GLN A 18 -9.94 -20.73 15.54
CA GLN A 18 -10.27 -22.04 14.99
C GLN A 18 -10.45 -21.93 13.47
N GLU A 19 -9.66 -22.70 12.72
CA GLU A 19 -9.75 -22.76 11.26
C GLU A 19 -11.17 -23.14 10.79
N GLY A 20 -11.67 -22.43 9.79
CA GLY A 20 -12.98 -22.64 9.19
C GLY A 20 -14.15 -22.14 10.04
N ALA A 21 -13.90 -21.64 11.27
CA ALA A 21 -14.97 -21.20 12.15
C ALA A 21 -15.63 -19.90 11.66
N LEU A 22 -14.83 -18.95 11.16
CA LEU A 22 -15.34 -17.71 10.59
C LEU A 22 -16.06 -18.01 9.27
N GLY A 23 -15.47 -18.84 8.42
CA GLY A 23 -16.03 -19.26 7.14
C GLY A 23 -17.36 -19.98 7.31
N SER A 24 -17.49 -20.85 8.31
CA SER A 24 -18.77 -21.50 8.65
C SER A 24 -19.82 -20.51 9.14
N LEU A 25 -19.43 -19.45 9.85
CA LEU A 25 -20.33 -18.37 10.25
C LEU A 25 -20.79 -17.57 9.02
N LEU A 26 -19.85 -17.16 8.16
CA LEU A 26 -20.12 -16.43 6.92
C LEU A 26 -21.00 -17.26 5.98
N ALA A 27 -20.72 -18.54 5.77
CA ALA A 27 -21.50 -19.43 4.92
C ALA A 27 -22.97 -19.55 5.37
N ARG A 28 -23.20 -19.67 6.69
CA ARG A 28 -24.57 -19.70 7.26
C ARG A 28 -25.30 -18.39 7.08
N PHE A 29 -24.61 -17.27 7.24
CA PHE A 29 -25.20 -15.96 7.05
C PHE A 29 -25.41 -15.63 5.57
N GLY A 30 -24.58 -16.15 4.67
CA GLY A 30 -24.63 -15.97 3.23
C GLY A 30 -24.56 -14.51 2.75
N PRO A 31 -23.54 -13.73 3.16
CA PRO A 31 -23.33 -12.36 2.67
C PRO A 31 -22.94 -12.34 1.18
N ALA A 32 -23.39 -11.32 0.46
CA ALA A 32 -22.89 -10.97 -0.86
C ALA A 32 -21.58 -10.17 -0.75
N HIS A 33 -21.45 -9.35 0.30
CA HIS A 33 -20.28 -8.51 0.54
C HIS A 33 -19.70 -8.80 1.91
N VAL A 34 -18.38 -9.02 1.96
CA VAL A 34 -17.63 -9.10 3.21
C VAL A 34 -16.75 -7.87 3.30
N VAL A 35 -16.82 -7.14 4.42
CA VAL A 35 -15.95 -6.01 4.73
C VAL A 35 -14.98 -6.44 5.82
N GLY A 36 -13.70 -6.51 5.49
CA GLY A 36 -12.63 -6.90 6.40
C GLY A 36 -11.85 -5.69 6.93
N HIS A 37 -11.62 -5.67 8.24
CA HIS A 37 -10.79 -4.68 8.91
C HIS A 37 -9.62 -5.36 9.62
N PRO A 38 -8.42 -5.46 9.01
CA PRO A 38 -7.22 -5.77 9.74
C PRO A 38 -6.89 -4.62 10.70
N THR A 39 -6.71 -4.91 11.98
CA THR A 39 -6.54 -3.87 13.00
C THR A 39 -5.49 -4.24 14.05
N PHE A 40 -4.87 -3.22 14.66
CA PHE A 40 -3.88 -3.36 15.72
C PHE A 40 -3.89 -2.10 16.59
N ARG A 41 -4.23 -2.24 17.87
CA ARG A 41 -4.31 -1.18 18.89
C ARG A 41 -5.21 -0.01 18.51
N ASN A 42 -6.35 -0.27 17.86
CA ASN A 42 -7.28 0.77 17.40
C ASN A 42 -8.55 0.87 18.25
N ALA A 43 -8.50 0.50 19.53
CA ALA A 43 -9.66 0.51 20.43
C ALA A 43 -10.39 1.87 20.46
N GLU A 44 -9.67 2.98 20.29
CA GLU A 44 -10.24 4.33 20.32
C GLU A 44 -11.04 4.70 19.05
N ASN A 45 -10.74 4.09 17.89
CA ASN A 45 -11.37 4.46 16.61
C ASN A 45 -12.27 3.36 16.02
N ILE A 46 -11.95 2.07 16.26
CA ILE A 46 -12.57 0.96 15.52
C ILE A 46 -14.10 0.92 15.64
N GLY A 47 -14.65 1.26 16.81
CA GLY A 47 -16.10 1.30 17.02
C GLY A 47 -16.81 2.35 16.16
N ALA A 48 -16.26 3.57 16.10
CA ALA A 48 -16.80 4.65 15.28
C ALA A 48 -16.65 4.35 13.78
N GLN A 49 -15.51 3.79 13.38
CA GLN A 49 -15.26 3.34 12.02
C GLN A 49 -16.27 2.27 11.58
N LEU A 50 -16.51 1.26 12.43
CA LEU A 50 -17.43 0.18 12.15
C LEU A 50 -18.87 0.69 11.97
N ARG A 51 -19.32 1.62 12.83
CA ARG A 51 -20.62 2.28 12.68
C ARG A 51 -20.77 2.98 11.33
N ARG A 52 -19.80 3.86 10.98
CA ARG A 52 -19.79 4.55 9.67
C ARG A 52 -19.83 3.56 8.50
N GLY A 53 -19.11 2.44 8.62
CA GLY A 53 -19.06 1.40 7.60
C GLY A 53 -20.40 0.70 7.41
N MET A 54 -21.04 0.29 8.51
CA MET A 54 -22.35 -0.39 8.47
C MET A 54 -23.44 0.53 7.89
N GLU A 55 -23.48 1.80 8.29
CA GLU A 55 -24.40 2.81 7.74
C GLU A 55 -24.21 2.98 6.23
N ALA A 56 -22.96 3.19 5.80
CA ALA A 56 -22.62 3.36 4.40
C ALA A 56 -22.92 2.13 3.53
N ALA A 57 -22.65 0.93 4.05
CA ALA A 57 -22.92 -0.33 3.35
C ALA A 57 -24.41 -0.60 3.17
N LEU A 58 -25.21 -0.37 4.22
CA LEU A 58 -26.68 -0.51 4.15
C LEU A 58 -27.28 0.45 3.12
N ALA A 59 -26.73 1.65 2.99
CA ALA A 59 -27.17 2.65 2.02
C ALA A 59 -26.76 2.30 0.58
N ALA A 60 -25.60 1.66 0.39
CA ALA A 60 -25.04 1.40 -0.94
C ALA A 60 -25.51 0.09 -1.60
N PHE A 61 -25.67 -0.99 -0.82
CA PHE A 61 -25.84 -2.34 -1.35
C PHE A 61 -27.30 -2.86 -1.38
N GLY A 62 -28.29 -1.96 -1.29
CA GLY A 62 -29.71 -2.36 -1.37
C GLY A 62 -30.04 -3.53 -0.44
N GLU A 63 -30.83 -4.50 -0.87
CA GLU A 63 -31.25 -5.65 -0.05
C GLU A 63 -30.18 -6.75 0.14
N GLU A 64 -28.94 -6.53 -0.32
CA GLU A 64 -27.88 -7.52 -0.20
C GLU A 64 -27.41 -7.65 1.26
N ARG A 65 -27.01 -8.88 1.65
CA ARG A 65 -26.46 -9.16 2.97
C ARG A 65 -24.98 -8.80 3.03
N ILE A 66 -24.57 -8.10 4.08
CA ILE A 66 -23.19 -7.66 4.31
C ILE A 66 -22.67 -8.19 5.64
N ALA A 67 -21.45 -8.73 5.64
CA ALA A 67 -20.76 -9.13 6.86
C ALA A 67 -19.54 -8.23 7.10
N PHE A 68 -19.40 -7.68 8.30
CA PHE A 68 -18.20 -6.99 8.76
C PHE A 68 -17.37 -7.93 9.60
N VAL A 69 -16.07 -8.03 9.29
CA VAL A 69 -15.12 -8.89 10.00
C VAL A 69 -13.96 -8.05 10.49
N ILE A 70 -13.77 -8.01 11.81
CA ILE A 70 -12.63 -7.38 12.45
C ILE A 70 -11.62 -8.49 12.75
N SER A 71 -10.43 -8.39 12.15
CA SER A 71 -9.30 -9.29 12.41
C SER A 71 -8.25 -8.52 13.21
N ASP A 72 -8.21 -8.76 14.52
CA ASP A 72 -7.44 -7.95 15.46
C ASP A 72 -6.14 -8.61 15.89
N GLY A 73 -5.01 -8.00 15.52
CA GLY A 73 -3.67 -8.44 15.96
C GLY A 73 -3.27 -7.94 17.35
N THR A 74 -4.14 -7.21 18.07
CA THR A 74 -3.83 -6.69 19.42
C THR A 74 -3.84 -7.81 20.47
N CYS A 75 -4.84 -8.70 20.36
CA CYS A 75 -5.02 -9.82 21.27
C CYS A 75 -4.23 -11.05 20.79
N THR A 76 -3.08 -11.32 21.45
CA THR A 76 -2.22 -12.48 21.20
C THR A 76 -2.12 -13.40 22.42
N MET A 77 -1.54 -14.60 22.28
CA MET A 77 -1.33 -15.53 23.39
C MET A 77 -0.38 -14.93 24.42
N ASP A 78 0.63 -14.21 23.95
CA ASP A 78 1.62 -13.56 24.80
C ASP A 78 1.07 -12.25 25.42
N ARG A 79 0.07 -11.64 24.78
CA ARG A 79 -0.58 -10.41 25.25
C ARG A 79 -2.08 -10.44 24.90
N PRO A 80 -2.95 -10.97 25.79
CA PRO A 80 -4.39 -11.12 25.54
C PRO A 80 -5.15 -9.80 25.74
N ASP A 81 -4.72 -8.75 25.05
CA ASP A 81 -5.31 -7.41 25.10
C ASP A 81 -6.55 -7.35 24.19
N THR A 82 -7.74 -7.45 24.80
CA THR A 82 -9.02 -7.51 24.10
C THR A 82 -9.63 -6.15 23.80
N SER A 83 -8.96 -5.05 24.15
CA SER A 83 -9.52 -3.69 24.08
C SER A 83 -10.13 -3.34 22.72
N THR A 84 -9.43 -3.67 21.63
CA THR A 84 -9.88 -3.42 20.26
C THR A 84 -11.11 -4.27 19.90
N LEU A 85 -11.14 -5.54 20.31
CA LEU A 85 -12.28 -6.44 20.10
C LEU A 85 -13.51 -5.97 20.88
N ASP A 86 -13.32 -5.59 22.15
CA ASP A 86 -14.40 -5.16 23.02
C ASP A 86 -15.02 -3.85 22.52
N ALA A 87 -14.20 -2.91 22.06
CA ALA A 87 -14.67 -1.67 21.44
C ALA A 87 -15.49 -1.92 20.16
N ALA A 88 -15.02 -2.81 19.28
CA ALA A 88 -15.74 -3.16 18.05
C ALA A 88 -17.08 -3.86 18.35
N LEU A 89 -17.08 -4.84 19.25
CA LEU A 89 -18.28 -5.60 19.62
C LEU A 89 -19.31 -4.74 20.34
N GLY A 90 -18.87 -3.86 21.25
CA GLY A 90 -19.74 -2.92 21.97
C GLY A 90 -20.44 -1.95 21.01
N ALA A 91 -19.68 -1.33 20.10
CA ALA A 91 -20.23 -0.43 19.09
C ALA A 91 -21.21 -1.14 18.13
N ALA A 92 -20.89 -2.37 17.72
CA ALA A 92 -21.78 -3.20 16.91
C ALA A 92 -23.08 -3.51 17.65
N ALA A 93 -23.01 -3.99 18.89
CA ALA A 93 -24.21 -4.31 19.67
C ALA A 93 -25.11 -3.08 19.85
N GLN A 94 -24.53 -1.91 20.14
CA GLN A 94 -25.28 -0.65 20.24
C GLN A 94 -25.95 -0.30 18.90
N PHE A 95 -25.23 -0.39 17.78
CA PHE A 95 -25.81 -0.12 16.47
C PHE A 95 -26.99 -1.04 16.14
N PHE A 96 -26.89 -2.33 16.48
CA PHE A 96 -27.93 -3.32 16.19
C PHE A 96 -29.20 -3.14 17.05
N GLN A 97 -29.08 -2.56 18.25
CA GLN A 97 -30.23 -2.22 19.11
C GLN A 97 -31.12 -1.16 18.47
N ASP A 98 -30.52 -0.15 17.83
CA ASP A 98 -31.23 0.97 17.19
C ASP A 98 -31.77 0.60 15.80
N LEU A 99 -31.32 -0.52 15.24
CA LEU A 99 -31.62 -0.93 13.88
C LEU A 99 -32.94 -1.71 13.78
N VAL A 100 -33.80 -1.33 12.83
CA VAL A 100 -35.06 -2.04 12.57
C VAL A 100 -34.81 -3.49 12.10
N PRO A 101 -35.71 -4.45 12.40
CA PRO A 101 -35.47 -5.87 12.14
C PRO A 101 -35.11 -6.22 10.68
N SER A 102 -35.71 -5.53 9.69
CA SER A 102 -35.42 -5.77 8.26
C SER A 102 -33.98 -5.43 7.89
N LEU A 103 -33.46 -4.30 8.38
CA LEU A 103 -32.06 -3.92 8.18
C LEU A 103 -31.11 -4.79 9.01
N ARG A 104 -31.52 -5.19 10.22
CA ARG A 104 -30.74 -6.08 11.08
C ARG A 104 -30.48 -7.44 10.43
N ALA A 105 -31.47 -7.99 9.73
CA ALA A 105 -31.33 -9.26 9.01
C ALA A 105 -30.31 -9.20 7.86
N ARG A 106 -29.95 -7.99 7.40
CA ARG A 106 -28.99 -7.76 6.32
C ARG A 106 -27.54 -7.60 6.80
N LEU A 107 -27.29 -7.45 8.10
CA LEU A 107 -25.96 -7.27 8.64
C LEU A 107 -25.52 -8.40 9.57
N LEU A 108 -24.22 -8.69 9.53
CA LEU A 108 -23.52 -9.49 10.51
C LEU A 108 -22.20 -8.82 10.89
N VAL A 109 -21.84 -8.87 12.17
CA VAL A 109 -20.53 -8.45 12.66
C VAL A 109 -19.84 -9.64 13.34
N ALA A 110 -18.60 -9.90 12.95
CA ALA A 110 -17.72 -10.86 13.61
C ALA A 110 -16.40 -10.16 13.98
N ALA A 111 -16.02 -10.21 15.25
CA ALA A 111 -14.70 -9.74 15.69
C ALA A 111 -13.90 -10.92 16.22
N THR A 112 -12.72 -11.15 15.65
CA THR A 112 -11.84 -12.26 16.04
C THR A 112 -10.42 -11.76 16.30
N PRO A 113 -9.77 -12.23 17.38
CA PRO A 113 -8.34 -12.07 17.54
C PRO A 113 -7.59 -12.74 16.39
N TYR A 114 -6.36 -12.31 16.14
CA TYR A 114 -5.41 -12.91 15.24
C TYR A 114 -4.06 -13.02 15.93
N ASP A 115 -3.57 -14.26 16.10
CA ASP A 115 -2.25 -14.58 16.65
C ASP A 115 -1.61 -15.77 15.90
N GLY A 116 -1.83 -15.77 14.59
CA GLY A 116 -1.49 -16.86 13.70
C GLY A 116 -2.69 -17.60 13.13
N TYR A 117 -2.45 -18.26 12.00
CA TYR A 117 -3.47 -19.00 11.25
C TYR A 117 -2.80 -20.15 10.48
N LYS A 118 -3.42 -21.34 10.51
CA LYS A 118 -2.88 -22.59 9.91
C LYS A 118 -1.44 -22.93 10.38
N GLY A 119 -1.17 -22.75 11.66
CA GLY A 119 0.13 -23.05 12.27
C GLY A 119 1.22 -22.00 12.03
N ASP A 120 0.96 -20.95 11.25
CA ASP A 120 1.88 -19.84 11.04
C ASP A 120 1.51 -18.66 11.94
N ARG A 121 2.46 -18.21 12.77
CA ARG A 121 2.27 -17.12 13.75
C ARG A 121 3.06 -15.85 13.40
N THR A 122 3.47 -15.66 12.14
CA THR A 122 4.15 -14.42 11.74
C THR A 122 3.22 -13.23 12.01
N PRO A 123 3.61 -12.26 12.86
CA PRO A 123 2.79 -11.10 13.15
C PRO A 123 2.83 -10.12 11.98
N GLY A 124 1.68 -9.54 11.62
CA GLY A 124 1.63 -8.51 10.59
C GLY A 124 0.26 -8.34 9.94
N LYS A 125 0.09 -7.24 9.20
CA LYS A 125 -1.14 -6.92 8.47
C LYS A 125 -1.52 -8.02 7.48
N GLY A 126 -0.57 -8.47 6.65
CA GLY A 126 -0.82 -9.52 5.67
C GLY A 126 -1.31 -10.83 6.29
N SER A 127 -0.80 -11.15 7.47
CA SER A 127 -1.17 -12.32 8.24
C SER A 127 -2.64 -12.26 8.72
N ALA A 128 -3.12 -11.10 9.16
CA ALA A 128 -4.54 -10.85 9.42
C ALA A 128 -5.40 -10.93 8.14
N LEU A 129 -4.90 -10.42 7.02
CA LEU A 129 -5.58 -10.53 5.73
C LEU A 129 -5.65 -11.99 5.22
N LYS A 130 -4.61 -12.80 5.46
CA LYS A 130 -4.57 -14.22 5.07
C LYS A 130 -5.69 -15.01 5.75
N LEU A 131 -6.00 -14.72 7.01
CA LEU A 131 -7.18 -15.27 7.68
C LEU A 131 -8.46 -14.91 6.91
N LEU A 132 -8.65 -13.64 6.54
CA LEU A 132 -9.84 -13.20 5.80
C LEU A 132 -9.95 -13.86 4.42
N PHE A 133 -8.84 -13.91 3.67
CA PHE A 133 -8.81 -14.58 2.37
C PHE A 133 -9.17 -16.06 2.49
N ASP A 134 -8.60 -16.78 3.45
CA ASP A 134 -8.87 -18.21 3.59
C ASP A 134 -10.27 -18.51 4.14
N GLU A 135 -10.77 -17.74 5.10
CA GLU A 135 -12.07 -17.99 5.72
C GLU A 135 -13.23 -17.63 4.79
N THR A 136 -13.08 -16.61 3.94
CA THR A 136 -14.09 -16.25 2.93
C THR A 136 -14.29 -17.32 1.85
N ALA A 137 -13.35 -18.26 1.71
CA ALA A 137 -13.45 -19.43 0.84
C ALA A 137 -14.71 -20.27 1.06
N HIS A 138 -15.16 -20.34 2.31
CA HIS A 138 -16.30 -21.14 2.71
C HIS A 138 -17.63 -20.46 2.39
N CYS A 139 -17.60 -19.20 1.94
CA CYS A 139 -18.78 -18.38 1.68
C CYS A 139 -19.07 -18.29 0.17
N SER A 140 -19.78 -19.28 -0.38
CA SER A 140 -20.11 -19.35 -1.81
C SER A 140 -21.01 -18.21 -2.32
N SER A 141 -21.74 -17.53 -1.42
CA SER A 141 -22.57 -16.38 -1.76
C SER A 141 -21.76 -15.09 -1.95
N MET A 142 -20.50 -15.05 -1.49
CA MET A 142 -19.70 -13.83 -1.53
C MET A 142 -19.40 -13.46 -2.98
N GLN A 143 -19.69 -12.21 -3.32
CA GLN A 143 -19.38 -11.60 -4.59
C GLN A 143 -18.12 -10.73 -4.47
N THR A 144 -17.97 -10.01 -3.36
CA THR A 144 -16.82 -9.14 -3.12
C THR A 144 -16.30 -9.22 -1.68
N LEU A 145 -14.99 -9.11 -1.54
CA LEU A 145 -14.30 -8.79 -0.30
C LEU A 145 -13.76 -7.35 -0.38
N ILE A 146 -14.25 -6.49 0.50
CA ILE A 146 -13.79 -5.10 0.67
C ILE A 146 -12.85 -5.10 1.87
N LEU A 147 -11.60 -4.68 1.69
CA LEU A 147 -10.63 -4.54 2.76
C LEU A 147 -10.39 -3.06 3.01
N LEU A 148 -10.47 -2.65 4.27
CA LEU A 148 -10.31 -1.26 4.70
C LEU A 148 -9.42 -1.23 5.94
N ASP A 149 -8.40 -0.38 5.97
CA ASP A 149 -7.50 -0.26 7.11
C ASP A 149 -8.28 0.06 8.41
N GLY A 150 -7.86 -0.48 9.56
CA GLY A 150 -8.57 -0.36 10.85
C GLY A 150 -8.44 0.99 11.57
N ASP A 151 -7.74 1.96 10.98
CA ASP A 151 -7.43 3.29 11.55
C ASP A 151 -8.07 4.45 10.75
N LEU A 152 -9.04 4.14 9.88
CA LEU A 152 -9.68 5.12 9.01
C LEU A 152 -10.69 6.00 9.76
N ARG A 153 -10.61 7.30 9.50
CA ARG A 153 -11.51 8.34 10.04
C ARG A 153 -12.43 8.95 8.97
N ASN A 154 -12.31 8.51 7.73
CA ASN A 154 -13.11 8.95 6.59
C ASN A 154 -14.62 8.70 6.77
N ASP A 155 -15.42 9.52 6.08
CA ASP A 155 -16.82 9.18 5.77
C ASP A 155 -16.83 8.12 4.65
N PHE A 156 -17.55 7.02 4.89
CA PHE A 156 -17.62 5.88 4.00
C PHE A 156 -18.81 5.90 3.04
N HIS A 157 -19.78 6.81 3.20
CA HIS A 157 -20.93 6.87 2.29
C HIS A 157 -20.53 7.04 0.82
N PRO A 158 -19.60 7.95 0.46
CA PRO A 158 -19.17 8.09 -0.91
C PRO A 158 -18.37 6.87 -1.40
N TRP A 159 -17.60 6.22 -0.52
CA TRP A 159 -16.76 5.08 -0.87
C TRP A 159 -17.60 3.86 -1.21
N PHE A 160 -18.54 3.48 -0.33
CA PHE A 160 -19.41 2.32 -0.54
C PHE A 160 -20.34 2.51 -1.74
N ARG A 161 -20.90 3.72 -1.94
CA ARG A 161 -21.62 4.06 -3.17
C ARG A 161 -20.76 3.84 -4.41
N THR A 162 -19.50 4.26 -4.36
CA THR A 162 -18.57 4.09 -5.48
C THR A 162 -18.25 2.61 -5.72
N PHE A 163 -18.00 1.82 -4.66
CA PHE A 163 -17.76 0.38 -4.80
C PHE A 163 -18.96 -0.35 -5.41
N ALA A 164 -20.17 -0.03 -4.96
CA ALA A 164 -21.41 -0.58 -5.52
C ALA A 164 -21.57 -0.20 -7.01
N ALA A 165 -21.28 1.06 -7.36
CA ALA A 165 -21.34 1.53 -8.75
C ALA A 165 -20.30 0.86 -9.66
N VAL A 166 -19.05 0.71 -9.20
CA VAL A 166 -18.00 -0.02 -9.93
C VAL A 166 -18.41 -1.48 -10.11
N PHE A 167 -18.95 -2.11 -9.07
CA PHE A 167 -19.43 -3.49 -9.15
C PHE A 167 -20.56 -3.66 -10.17
N ALA A 168 -21.52 -2.73 -10.20
CA ALA A 168 -22.60 -2.72 -11.19
C ALA A 168 -22.08 -2.52 -12.62
N GLU A 169 -21.22 -1.51 -12.85
CA GLU A 169 -20.58 -1.25 -14.15
C GLU A 169 -19.75 -2.46 -14.60
N HIS A 170 -19.03 -3.09 -13.68
CA HIS A 170 -18.20 -4.25 -13.99
C HIS A 170 -19.05 -5.43 -14.46
N ARG A 171 -20.15 -5.75 -13.76
CA ARG A 171 -21.06 -6.84 -14.16
C ARG A 171 -21.65 -6.63 -15.55
N GLN A 172 -21.94 -5.38 -15.93
CA GLN A 172 -22.47 -5.05 -17.24
C GLN A 172 -21.42 -5.20 -18.35
N ASN A 173 -20.19 -4.75 -18.09
CA ASN A 173 -19.15 -4.63 -19.12
C ASN A 173 -18.24 -5.86 -19.23
N TRP A 174 -18.10 -6.67 -18.18
CA TRP A 174 -17.06 -7.69 -18.06
C TRP A 174 -17.60 -9.00 -17.49
N GLN A 175 -18.63 -9.54 -18.13
CA GLN A 175 -19.31 -10.78 -17.69
C GLN A 175 -18.31 -11.86 -17.24
N HIS A 176 -18.45 -12.29 -15.99
CA HIS A 176 -17.66 -13.36 -15.35
C HIS A 176 -16.16 -13.13 -15.15
N ARG A 177 -15.61 -11.95 -15.45
CA ARG A 177 -14.19 -11.64 -15.18
C ARG A 177 -13.97 -11.30 -13.70
N PRO A 178 -12.80 -11.65 -13.12
CA PRO A 178 -12.40 -11.09 -11.84
C PRO A 178 -12.14 -9.58 -11.93
N PHE A 179 -12.25 -8.90 -10.79
CA PHE A 179 -11.83 -7.51 -10.68
C PHE A 179 -11.11 -7.25 -9.37
N PHE A 180 -10.26 -6.24 -9.42
CA PHE A 180 -9.51 -5.71 -8.29
C PHE A 180 -9.59 -4.18 -8.33
N ILE A 181 -10.08 -3.59 -7.25
CA ILE A 181 -10.11 -2.15 -7.04
C ILE A 181 -8.97 -1.78 -6.10
N THR A 182 -8.16 -0.79 -6.49
CA THR A 182 -7.26 -0.08 -5.57
C THR A 182 -7.67 1.39 -5.44
N ALA A 183 -7.52 1.93 -4.23
CA ALA A 183 -7.80 3.33 -3.97
C ALA A 183 -6.69 4.26 -4.44
N ARG A 184 -7.09 5.40 -4.98
CA ARG A 184 -6.25 6.57 -5.21
C ARG A 184 -6.70 7.69 -4.27
N TYR A 185 -5.73 8.29 -3.59
CA TYR A 185 -5.96 9.39 -2.66
C TYR A 185 -5.19 10.64 -3.09
N ALA A 186 -5.73 11.81 -2.78
CA ALA A 186 -4.94 13.02 -2.61
C ALA A 186 -4.06 12.84 -1.35
N ARG A 187 -2.75 13.02 -1.51
CA ARG A 187 -1.75 12.82 -0.45
C ARG A 187 -0.84 14.02 -0.40
N HIS A 188 -0.53 14.50 0.80
CA HIS A 188 0.43 15.57 1.00
C HIS A 188 1.76 15.24 0.30
N PHE A 189 2.48 16.24 -0.21
CA PHE A 189 3.67 16.00 -1.03
C PHE A 189 4.83 15.41 -0.21
N VAL A 190 4.83 15.64 1.11
CA VAL A 190 5.76 15.01 2.07
C VAL A 190 5.32 13.63 2.59
N ASP A 191 4.28 13.04 2.00
CA ASP A 191 3.78 11.70 2.34
C ASP A 191 3.98 10.72 1.16
N ALA A 192 3.50 9.48 1.26
CA ALA A 192 3.42 8.50 0.17
C ALA A 192 4.73 8.27 -0.62
N SER A 193 5.89 8.40 0.04
CA SER A 193 7.21 8.31 -0.58
C SER A 193 7.42 6.95 -1.27
N LEU A 194 7.08 5.85 -0.60
CA LEU A 194 7.15 4.50 -1.16
C LEU A 194 6.25 4.32 -2.39
N THR A 195 5.01 4.79 -2.29
CA THR A 195 4.03 4.77 -3.38
C THR A 195 4.60 5.43 -4.64
N ARG A 196 5.21 6.62 -4.46
CA ARG A 196 5.71 7.46 -5.55
C ARG A 196 7.01 6.94 -6.16
N PHE A 197 7.99 6.61 -5.33
CA PHE A 197 9.37 6.34 -5.78
C PHE A 197 9.68 4.87 -6.02
N ILE A 198 8.95 3.96 -5.38
CA ILE A 198 9.15 2.50 -5.52
C ILE A 198 7.97 1.86 -6.25
N VAL A 199 6.78 1.91 -5.66
CA VAL A 199 5.62 1.12 -6.13
C VAL A 199 5.22 1.50 -7.55
N GLY A 200 5.10 2.80 -7.82
CA GLY A 200 4.78 3.30 -9.16
C GLY A 200 5.69 2.72 -10.25
N PRO A 201 7.01 2.96 -10.20
CA PRO A 201 7.97 2.35 -11.13
C PRO A 201 7.90 0.82 -11.21
N LEU A 202 7.84 0.11 -10.08
CA LEU A 202 7.88 -1.36 -10.09
C LEU A 202 6.62 -1.99 -10.69
N THR A 203 5.43 -1.41 -10.50
CA THR A 203 4.20 -1.91 -11.16
C THR A 203 4.31 -1.84 -12.69
N THR A 204 5.02 -0.83 -13.22
CA THR A 204 5.22 -0.73 -14.68
C THR A 204 5.97 -1.92 -15.28
N LEU A 205 6.85 -2.57 -14.50
CA LEU A 205 7.57 -3.78 -14.94
C LEU A 205 6.68 -5.02 -15.00
N MET A 206 5.50 -4.98 -14.37
CA MET A 206 4.48 -6.01 -14.50
C MET A 206 3.53 -5.76 -15.68
N GLY A 207 3.66 -4.62 -16.36
CA GLY A 207 2.93 -4.27 -17.58
C GLY A 207 1.72 -3.37 -17.38
N CYS A 208 1.44 -2.92 -16.15
CA CYS A 208 0.38 -1.97 -15.84
C CYS A 208 0.86 -0.98 -14.78
N TYR A 209 0.70 0.32 -15.03
CA TYR A 209 1.05 1.33 -14.03
C TYR A 209 -0.10 1.54 -13.05
N VAL A 210 0.13 1.14 -11.79
CA VAL A 210 -0.82 1.24 -10.69
C VAL A 210 -0.15 2.04 -9.56
N PRO A 211 -0.21 3.38 -9.57
CA PRO A 211 0.48 4.21 -8.58
C PRO A 211 -0.01 3.91 -7.17
N GLY A 212 -1.31 3.69 -6.94
CA GLY A 212 -1.89 3.28 -5.66
C GLY A 212 -1.61 1.83 -5.24
N GLY A 213 -0.59 1.16 -5.78
CA GLY A 213 -0.36 -0.28 -5.62
C GLY A 213 0.00 -0.79 -4.22
N ILE A 214 -0.04 0.08 -3.21
CA ILE A 214 0.06 -0.29 -1.77
C ILE A 214 -1.08 0.30 -0.95
N SER A 215 -2.21 0.64 -1.58
CA SER A 215 -3.41 0.99 -0.83
C SER A 215 -3.83 -0.21 0.01
N GLY A 216 -4.07 0.00 1.31
CA GLY A 216 -4.74 -0.97 2.18
C GLY A 216 -6.26 -1.03 1.97
N ASP A 217 -6.78 -0.09 1.19
CA ASP A 217 -8.20 0.07 0.90
C ASP A 217 -8.45 -0.46 -0.51
N ILE A 218 -8.91 -1.70 -0.58
CA ILE A 218 -9.03 -2.49 -1.82
C ILE A 218 -10.33 -3.28 -1.86
N VAL A 219 -10.80 -3.60 -3.06
CA VAL A 219 -11.96 -4.48 -3.25
C VAL A 219 -11.60 -5.58 -4.23
N LEU A 220 -11.81 -6.84 -3.83
CA LEU A 220 -11.57 -8.01 -4.65
C LEU A 220 -12.90 -8.68 -4.96
N SER A 221 -13.08 -9.11 -6.21
CA SER A 221 -14.12 -10.09 -6.51
C SER A 221 -13.77 -11.45 -5.87
N ALA A 222 -14.76 -12.32 -5.68
CA ALA A 222 -14.51 -13.66 -5.12
C ALA A 222 -13.44 -14.46 -5.88
N LYS A 223 -13.34 -14.29 -7.21
CA LYS A 223 -12.27 -14.90 -8.02
C LYS A 223 -10.90 -14.27 -7.77
N ALA A 224 -10.82 -12.95 -7.60
CA ALA A 224 -9.57 -12.29 -7.24
C ALA A 224 -9.09 -12.70 -5.83
N VAL A 225 -10.02 -12.92 -4.88
CA VAL A 225 -9.72 -13.50 -3.56
C VAL A 225 -9.12 -14.90 -3.69
N GLN A 226 -9.60 -15.72 -4.63
CA GLN A 226 -9.03 -17.05 -4.88
C GLN A 226 -7.54 -16.97 -5.23
N HIS A 227 -7.12 -16.00 -6.04
CA HIS A 227 -5.69 -15.80 -6.36
C HIS A 227 -4.86 -15.53 -5.10
N GLU A 228 -5.34 -14.68 -4.19
CA GLU A 228 -4.66 -14.35 -2.93
C GLU A 228 -4.54 -15.57 -2.01
N ARG A 229 -5.53 -16.46 -2.01
CA ARG A 229 -5.53 -17.68 -1.21
C ARG A 229 -4.49 -18.69 -1.70
N GLU A 230 -4.44 -18.88 -3.01
CA GLU A 230 -3.58 -19.85 -3.70
C GLU A 230 -2.13 -19.36 -3.87
N ALA A 231 -1.89 -18.07 -3.63
CA ALA A 231 -0.57 -17.49 -3.72
C ALA A 231 0.39 -18.01 -2.63
N VAL A 232 1.68 -17.78 -2.86
CA VAL A 232 2.73 -18.06 -1.86
C VAL A 232 2.78 -16.91 -0.85
N TRP A 233 2.75 -17.26 0.44
CA TRP A 233 2.81 -16.32 1.56
C TRP A 233 4.14 -16.44 2.31
N ASP A 234 5.12 -15.66 1.85
CA ASP A 234 6.40 -15.49 2.55
C ASP A 234 6.29 -14.49 3.71
N ASP A 235 7.37 -14.37 4.49
CA ASP A 235 7.38 -13.53 5.69
C ASP A 235 7.14 -12.04 5.37
N ALA A 236 7.61 -11.56 4.20
CA ALA A 236 7.40 -10.17 3.79
C ALA A 236 5.93 -9.88 3.42
N ARG A 237 5.28 -10.80 2.68
CA ARG A 237 3.85 -10.70 2.34
C ARG A 237 2.98 -10.79 3.59
N ARG A 238 3.35 -11.60 4.58
CA ARG A 238 2.62 -11.69 5.86
C ARG A 238 2.67 -10.42 6.70
N ARG A 239 3.60 -9.51 6.41
CA ARG A 239 3.76 -8.23 7.11
C ARG A 239 3.21 -7.07 6.27
N TYR A 240 3.97 -5.99 6.05
CA TYR A 240 3.54 -4.84 5.25
C TYR A 240 3.65 -5.05 3.73
N GLY A 241 4.26 -6.15 3.27
CA GLY A 241 4.37 -6.47 1.85
C GLY A 241 3.08 -6.96 1.18
N THR A 242 2.03 -7.23 1.95
CA THR A 242 0.77 -7.80 1.43
C THR A 242 0.15 -6.97 0.31
N ASP A 243 0.05 -5.65 0.48
CA ASP A 243 -0.73 -4.79 -0.43
C ASP A 243 -0.07 -4.72 -1.82
N ILE A 244 1.28 -4.66 -1.88
CA ILE A 244 2.02 -4.70 -3.14
C ILE A 244 1.97 -6.10 -3.76
N ALA A 245 2.07 -7.17 -2.97
CA ALA A 245 1.98 -8.52 -3.50
C ALA A 245 0.62 -8.78 -4.15
N THR A 246 -0.46 -8.43 -3.47
CA THR A 246 -1.83 -8.50 -4.00
C THR A 246 -1.97 -7.68 -5.29
N THR A 247 -1.43 -6.47 -5.33
CA THR A 247 -1.48 -5.64 -6.55
C THR A 247 -0.72 -6.29 -7.71
N LEU A 248 0.51 -6.77 -7.49
CA LEU A 248 1.30 -7.39 -8.55
C LEU A 248 0.68 -8.71 -9.03
N ASP A 249 0.03 -9.48 -8.15
CA ASP A 249 -0.67 -10.71 -8.48
C ASP A 249 -1.89 -10.46 -9.37
N ASN A 250 -2.65 -9.40 -9.07
CA ASN A 250 -3.80 -9.00 -9.87
C ASN A 250 -3.40 -8.31 -11.19
N ILE A 251 -2.27 -7.60 -11.25
CA ILE A 251 -1.68 -7.18 -12.53
C ILE A 251 -1.27 -8.41 -13.35
N ALA A 252 -0.81 -9.46 -12.66
CA ALA A 252 -0.23 -10.58 -13.33
C ALA A 252 -1.24 -11.49 -14.03
N ASP A 253 -2.46 -11.55 -13.51
CA ASP A 253 -3.57 -12.28 -14.09
C ASP A 253 -4.21 -11.50 -15.26
N PRO A 254 -4.10 -11.98 -16.52
CA PRO A 254 -4.70 -11.31 -17.67
C PRO A 254 -6.24 -11.29 -17.64
N GLN A 255 -6.88 -12.12 -16.80
CA GLN A 255 -8.34 -12.14 -16.66
C GLN A 255 -8.85 -11.06 -15.72
N THR A 256 -8.05 -10.58 -14.78
CA THR A 256 -8.46 -9.56 -13.81
C THR A 256 -8.57 -8.18 -14.46
N VAL A 257 -9.70 -7.52 -14.22
CA VAL A 257 -9.90 -6.11 -14.56
C VAL A 257 -9.47 -5.26 -13.36
N LEU A 258 -8.46 -4.43 -13.56
CA LEU A 258 -7.96 -3.51 -12.54
C LEU A 258 -8.74 -2.20 -12.60
N TYR A 259 -9.21 -1.72 -11.46
CA TYR A 259 -9.80 -0.41 -11.28
C TYR A 259 -8.95 0.42 -10.34
N GLU A 260 -8.78 1.71 -10.68
CA GLU A 260 -8.23 2.70 -9.76
C GLU A 260 -9.31 3.72 -9.45
N VAL A 261 -9.69 3.80 -8.18
CA VAL A 261 -10.84 4.58 -7.75
C VAL A 261 -10.39 5.73 -6.86
N TYR A 262 -10.73 6.96 -7.23
CA TYR A 262 -10.45 8.13 -6.43
C TYR A 262 -11.39 8.21 -5.21
N LEU A 263 -10.81 8.14 -4.01
CA LEU A 263 -11.55 8.11 -2.75
C LEU A 263 -11.37 9.40 -1.90
N GLY A 264 -10.88 10.48 -2.51
CA GLY A 264 -10.65 11.75 -1.81
C GLY A 264 -9.27 11.81 -1.14
N ALA A 265 -9.19 12.31 0.09
CA ALA A 265 -7.97 12.27 0.90
C ALA A 265 -8.09 11.16 1.96
N LYS A 266 -6.97 10.50 2.28
CA LYS A 266 -6.94 9.48 3.33
C LYS A 266 -6.81 10.15 4.69
N LEU A 267 -7.80 9.96 5.57
CA LEU A 267 -7.80 10.47 6.94
C LEU A 267 -7.56 9.30 7.88
N HIS A 268 -6.35 9.24 8.46
CA HIS A 268 -5.91 8.18 9.35
C HIS A 268 -5.00 8.74 10.45
N ASP A 269 -4.70 7.91 11.44
CA ASP A 269 -3.77 8.27 12.50
C ASP A 269 -2.35 8.53 11.93
N ILE A 270 -1.60 9.44 12.58
CA ILE A 270 -0.22 9.73 12.18
C ILE A 270 0.57 8.42 12.23
N THR A 271 1.25 8.09 11.14
CA THR A 271 2.04 6.88 11.06
C THR A 271 3.22 6.97 12.04
N ASP A 272 3.24 6.09 13.04
CA ASP A 272 4.32 5.98 14.03
C ASP A 272 5.70 5.76 13.35
N GLU A 273 6.74 6.43 13.85
CA GLU A 273 8.13 6.33 13.40
C GLU A 273 8.63 4.88 13.35
N ALA A 274 8.18 4.04 14.30
CA ALA A 274 8.50 2.62 14.31
C ALA A 274 8.02 1.91 13.03
N LYS A 275 6.79 2.20 12.57
CA LYS A 275 6.24 1.67 11.31
C LYS A 275 7.04 2.16 10.10
N LEU A 276 7.41 3.46 10.08
CA LEU A 276 8.17 4.07 8.99
C LEU A 276 9.60 3.52 8.86
N SER A 277 10.18 2.99 9.94
CA SER A 277 11.53 2.40 9.92
C SER A 277 11.61 0.99 9.30
N VAL A 278 10.52 0.21 9.37
CA VAL A 278 10.48 -1.20 8.94
C VAL A 278 9.71 -1.40 7.64
N MET A 279 8.57 -0.72 7.48
CA MET A 279 7.66 -0.85 6.34
C MET A 279 8.35 -0.72 4.97
N PRO A 280 9.29 0.23 4.73
CA PRO A 280 9.99 0.33 3.46
C PRO A 280 10.68 -0.96 3.02
N GLY A 281 11.40 -1.61 3.93
CA GLY A 281 12.14 -2.83 3.64
C GLY A 281 11.21 -3.97 3.25
N GLU A 282 10.11 -4.14 3.98
CA GLU A 282 9.14 -5.21 3.72
C GLU A 282 8.39 -5.01 2.40
N VAL A 283 7.96 -3.78 2.10
CA VAL A 283 7.29 -3.45 0.84
C VAL A 283 8.23 -3.62 -0.34
N ILE A 284 9.45 -3.08 -0.26
CA ILE A 284 10.46 -3.23 -1.33
C ILE A 284 10.78 -4.72 -1.49
N GLY A 285 11.09 -5.43 -0.41
CA GLY A 285 11.44 -6.86 -0.45
C GLY A 285 10.34 -7.70 -1.10
N SER A 286 9.08 -7.52 -0.68
CA SER A 286 7.94 -8.24 -1.26
C SER A 286 7.76 -7.95 -2.74
N ALA A 287 7.89 -6.68 -3.16
CA ALA A 287 7.83 -6.32 -4.58
C ALA A 287 8.93 -7.00 -5.40
N LEU A 288 10.18 -6.98 -4.93
CA LEU A 288 11.31 -7.62 -5.61
C LEU A 288 11.13 -9.15 -5.70
N HIS A 289 10.67 -9.80 -4.63
CA HIS A 289 10.34 -11.23 -4.65
C HIS A 289 9.24 -11.56 -5.66
N ARG A 290 8.18 -10.75 -5.76
CA ARG A 290 7.12 -10.96 -6.76
C ARG A 290 7.62 -10.75 -8.19
N LEU A 291 8.48 -9.76 -8.44
CA LEU A 291 9.11 -9.58 -9.75
C LEU A 291 9.92 -10.81 -10.16
N LEU A 292 10.75 -11.34 -9.25
CA LEU A 292 11.49 -12.58 -9.49
C LEU A 292 10.56 -13.78 -9.70
N HIS A 293 9.50 -13.90 -8.90
CA HIS A 293 8.53 -14.97 -9.04
C HIS A 293 7.90 -15.02 -10.44
N TYR A 294 7.46 -13.87 -10.97
CA TYR A 294 6.87 -13.83 -12.31
C TYR A 294 7.91 -13.94 -13.42
N GLU A 295 9.14 -13.48 -13.18
CA GLU A 295 10.25 -13.77 -14.08
C GLU A 295 10.50 -15.29 -14.18
N ASP A 296 10.50 -16.01 -13.06
CA ASP A 296 10.72 -17.46 -13.04
C ASP A 296 9.52 -18.24 -13.57
N ARG A 297 8.30 -17.80 -13.23
CA ARG A 297 7.05 -18.48 -13.61
C ARG A 297 6.83 -18.43 -15.11
N ASP A 298 7.01 -17.26 -15.71
CA ASP A 298 6.63 -17.07 -17.10
C ASP A 298 7.56 -16.15 -17.88
N GLY A 299 8.70 -15.66 -17.37
CA GLY A 299 9.63 -14.78 -18.10
C GLY A 299 9.06 -13.40 -18.44
N ARG A 300 8.03 -12.96 -17.71
CA ARG A 300 7.30 -11.72 -17.99
C ARG A 300 8.16 -10.48 -17.93
N ILE A 301 9.06 -10.37 -16.97
CA ILE A 301 9.84 -9.14 -16.82
C ILE A 301 10.77 -9.01 -18.01
N SER A 302 11.54 -10.05 -18.33
CA SER A 302 12.43 -10.09 -19.50
C SER A 302 11.70 -9.73 -20.80
N ARG A 303 10.49 -10.26 -21.03
CA ARG A 303 9.66 -9.87 -22.20
C ARG A 303 9.28 -8.40 -22.17
N LEU A 304 8.79 -7.91 -21.03
CA LEU A 304 8.32 -6.52 -20.92
C LEU A 304 9.46 -5.52 -21.04
N LEU A 305 10.67 -5.84 -20.57
CA LEU A 305 11.85 -4.98 -20.69
C LEU A 305 12.19 -4.65 -22.15
N VAL A 306 11.95 -5.58 -23.09
CA VAL A 306 12.25 -5.39 -24.52
C VAL A 306 11.02 -5.05 -25.35
N SER A 307 9.81 -5.32 -24.84
CA SER A 307 8.53 -5.07 -25.51
C SER A 307 8.41 -3.60 -25.95
N GLN A 308 7.65 -3.37 -27.03
CA GLN A 308 7.23 -2.04 -27.49
C GLN A 308 5.76 -1.76 -27.17
N ASP A 309 5.09 -2.67 -26.45
CA ASP A 309 3.69 -2.52 -26.09
C ASP A 309 3.51 -1.27 -25.23
N PRO A 310 2.39 -0.55 -25.41
CA PRO A 310 2.06 0.56 -24.54
C PRO A 310 1.82 0.06 -23.12
N LEU A 311 2.29 0.86 -22.14
CA LEU A 311 2.02 0.61 -20.73
C LEU A 311 0.52 0.66 -20.47
N LYS A 312 -0.04 -0.41 -19.90
CA LYS A 312 -1.46 -0.42 -19.52
C LYS A 312 -1.70 0.49 -18.32
N ARG A 313 -2.94 0.96 -18.20
CA ARG A 313 -3.47 1.66 -17.03
C ARG A 313 -4.71 0.92 -16.54
N PRO A 314 -5.02 0.95 -15.23
CA PRO A 314 -6.29 0.48 -14.72
C PRO A 314 -7.46 1.30 -15.29
N VAL A 315 -8.68 0.77 -15.18
CA VAL A 315 -9.90 1.55 -15.43
C VAL A 315 -10.01 2.61 -14.34
N VAL A 316 -9.80 3.87 -14.71
CA VAL A 316 -9.79 5.00 -13.77
C VAL A 316 -11.21 5.49 -13.51
N TRP A 317 -11.54 5.62 -12.23
CA TRP A 317 -12.72 6.32 -11.74
C TRP A 317 -12.25 7.56 -10.97
N GLY A 318 -12.19 8.69 -11.68
CA GLY A 318 -11.83 9.98 -11.10
C GLY A 318 -13.01 10.67 -10.41
N PRO A 319 -12.80 11.89 -9.87
CA PRO A 319 -13.83 12.70 -9.21
C PRO A 319 -15.17 12.78 -9.97
N GLU A 320 -15.10 12.85 -11.30
CA GLU A 320 -16.25 12.91 -12.20
C GLU A 320 -17.13 11.66 -12.17
N LYS A 321 -16.53 10.47 -11.96
CA LYS A 321 -17.25 9.19 -11.86
C LYS A 321 -17.62 8.84 -10.44
N THR A 322 -16.75 9.12 -9.47
CA THR A 322 -16.98 8.78 -8.06
C THR A 322 -17.92 9.77 -7.38
N GLY A 323 -18.05 10.99 -7.92
CA GLY A 323 -18.73 12.11 -7.27
C GLY A 323 -17.99 12.61 -6.02
N ILE A 324 -16.73 12.23 -5.85
CA ILE A 324 -15.87 12.68 -4.75
C ILE A 324 -14.96 13.78 -5.29
N ALA A 325 -15.27 15.03 -4.94
CA ALA A 325 -14.44 16.17 -5.31
C ALA A 325 -13.04 16.08 -4.71
N PHE A 326 -12.11 16.88 -5.23
CA PHE A 326 -10.78 17.00 -4.65
C PHE A 326 -10.88 17.38 -3.16
N ILE A 327 -10.24 16.57 -2.30
CA ILE A 327 -10.10 16.88 -0.89
C ILE A 327 -8.66 17.32 -0.66
N ASP A 328 -8.50 18.57 -0.22
CA ASP A 328 -7.19 19.12 0.13
C ASP A 328 -6.55 18.30 1.27
N PRO A 329 -5.34 17.74 1.08
CA PRO A 329 -4.58 17.09 2.14
C PRO A 329 -4.28 18.03 3.33
N GLY A 330 -4.41 19.35 3.15
CA GLY A 330 -4.29 20.34 4.20
C GLY A 330 -2.86 20.64 4.60
N TYR A 331 -2.69 21.13 5.84
CA TYR A 331 -1.41 21.47 6.43
C TYR A 331 -0.93 20.37 7.37
N THR A 332 0.38 20.17 7.48
CA THR A 332 1.01 19.17 8.34
C THR A 332 2.28 19.71 8.99
N ASN A 333 2.69 19.09 10.09
CA ASN A 333 3.94 19.37 10.81
C ASN A 333 4.88 18.15 10.87
N VAL A 334 4.63 17.11 10.08
CA VAL A 334 5.38 15.84 10.13
C VAL A 334 6.73 15.89 9.40
N PHE A 335 7.01 16.97 8.66
CA PHE A 335 8.27 17.14 7.95
C PHE A 335 9.25 17.91 8.83
N ASP A 336 10.43 17.32 9.07
CA ASP A 336 11.50 17.97 9.82
C ASP A 336 12.80 17.95 8.99
N VAL A 337 13.18 19.11 8.44
CA VAL A 337 14.33 19.22 7.54
C VAL A 337 15.64 18.80 8.21
N ASP A 338 15.78 19.07 9.51
CA ASP A 338 17.00 18.80 10.26
C ASP A 338 17.15 17.29 10.46
N ARG A 339 16.06 16.64 10.90
CA ARG A 339 16.01 15.18 11.06
C ARG A 339 16.15 14.45 9.72
N LYS A 340 15.57 14.99 8.64
CA LYS A 340 15.70 14.41 7.29
C LYS A 340 17.14 14.48 6.78
N ARG A 341 17.84 15.59 6.99
CA ARG A 341 19.26 15.72 6.64
C ARG A 341 20.12 14.75 7.45
N GLU A 342 19.90 14.66 8.76
CA GLU A 342 20.61 13.73 9.64
C GLU A 342 20.41 12.27 9.21
N THR A 343 19.16 11.89 8.89
CA THR A 343 18.81 10.55 8.40
C THR A 343 19.64 10.14 7.17
N LEU A 344 19.91 11.08 6.24
CA LEU A 344 20.75 10.81 5.06
C LEU A 344 22.22 10.60 5.44
N LEU A 345 22.75 11.40 6.37
CA LEU A 345 24.15 11.32 6.80
C LEU A 345 24.43 10.03 7.59
N GLU A 346 23.54 9.69 8.53
CA GLU A 346 23.64 8.47 9.35
C GLU A 346 23.30 7.21 8.56
N GLY A 347 22.37 7.32 7.60
CA GLY A 347 21.92 6.21 6.77
C GLY A 347 23.01 5.64 5.86
N PHE A 348 23.92 6.47 5.36
CA PHE A 348 24.90 6.05 4.35
C PHE A 348 25.71 4.83 4.80
N ALA A 349 26.34 4.89 5.98
CA ALA A 349 27.20 3.82 6.49
C ALA A 349 26.44 2.50 6.67
N ARG A 350 25.15 2.55 7.06
CA ARG A 350 24.31 1.35 7.24
C ARG A 350 24.01 0.63 5.93
N HIS A 351 23.96 1.36 4.82
CA HIS A 351 23.59 0.84 3.51
C HIS A 351 24.77 0.76 2.52
N GLU A 352 25.96 1.22 2.93
CA GLU A 352 27.15 1.34 2.08
C GLU A 352 27.52 0.02 1.41
N LYS A 353 27.58 -1.07 2.18
CA LYS A 353 27.89 -2.42 1.67
C LYS A 353 26.90 -2.83 0.58
N ALA A 354 25.61 -2.69 0.85
CA ALA A 354 24.56 -3.05 -0.09
C ALA A 354 24.60 -2.19 -1.36
N MET A 355 24.89 -0.89 -1.25
CA MET A 355 25.06 0.00 -2.39
C MET A 355 26.30 -0.37 -3.21
N LYS A 356 27.43 -0.71 -2.58
CA LYS A 356 28.65 -1.17 -3.28
C LYS A 356 28.41 -2.46 -4.06
N GLU A 357 27.64 -3.38 -3.51
CA GLU A 357 27.27 -4.64 -4.19
C GLU A 357 26.29 -4.39 -5.36
N THR A 358 25.33 -3.49 -5.15
CA THR A 358 24.18 -3.29 -6.04
C THR A 358 24.44 -2.33 -7.19
N LEU A 359 25.20 -1.25 -6.97
CA LEU A 359 25.42 -0.20 -7.97
C LEU A 359 26.68 -0.44 -8.80
N ASN A 360 26.82 0.28 -9.92
CA ASN A 360 28.08 0.34 -10.65
C ASN A 360 29.11 1.19 -9.87
N PRO A 361 30.43 0.90 -9.99
CA PRO A 361 31.45 1.63 -9.22
C PRO A 361 31.45 3.15 -9.42
N GLU A 362 31.16 3.62 -10.63
CA GLU A 362 31.02 5.06 -10.91
C GLU A 362 29.79 5.68 -10.26
N THR A 363 28.66 4.97 -10.30
CA THR A 363 27.41 5.41 -9.70
C THR A 363 27.51 5.43 -8.17
N PHE A 364 28.14 4.41 -7.57
CA PHE A 364 28.42 4.38 -6.14
C PHE A 364 29.31 5.54 -5.70
N ARG A 365 30.42 5.80 -6.42
CA ARG A 365 31.29 6.97 -6.16
C ARG A 365 30.50 8.28 -6.26
N ALA A 366 29.63 8.40 -7.25
CA ALA A 366 28.78 9.58 -7.39
C ALA A 366 27.81 9.79 -6.20
N VAL A 367 27.33 8.72 -5.56
CA VAL A 367 26.55 8.78 -4.31
C VAL A 367 27.44 9.17 -3.13
N GLU A 368 28.63 8.57 -3.01
CA GLU A 368 29.61 8.89 -1.97
C GLU A 368 30.01 10.38 -2.00
N ASP A 369 30.32 10.92 -3.19
CA ASP A 369 30.61 12.34 -3.40
C ASP A 369 29.44 13.23 -2.97
N ARG A 370 28.19 12.81 -3.23
CA ARG A 370 26.99 13.53 -2.77
C ARG A 370 26.89 13.57 -1.26
N VAL A 371 27.20 12.46 -0.57
CA VAL A 371 27.23 12.42 0.90
C VAL A 371 28.34 13.32 1.45
N HIS A 372 29.52 13.33 0.83
CA HIS A 372 30.61 14.23 1.22
C HIS A 372 30.23 15.70 1.03
N ARG A 373 29.63 16.05 -0.11
CA ARG A 373 29.09 17.40 -0.36
C ARG A 373 28.04 17.78 0.68
N LEU A 374 27.10 16.88 0.99
CA LEU A 374 26.09 17.11 2.01
C LEU A 374 26.75 17.40 3.36
N ARG A 375 27.70 16.58 3.79
CA ARG A 375 28.40 16.71 5.08
C ARG A 375 29.19 18.02 5.20
N ALA A 376 29.84 18.45 4.12
CA ALA A 376 30.63 19.68 4.09
C ALA A 376 29.79 20.96 3.90
N ALA A 377 28.54 20.83 3.46
CA ALA A 377 27.69 21.98 3.16
C ALA A 377 27.30 22.78 4.43
N PRO A 378 27.21 24.12 4.33
CA PRO A 378 26.73 24.96 5.41
C PRO A 378 25.32 24.56 5.87
N PHE A 379 25.08 24.60 7.17
CA PHE A 379 23.81 24.21 7.80
C PHE A 379 23.36 25.24 8.85
N HIS A 380 23.27 26.50 8.40
CA HIS A 380 22.70 27.63 9.16
C HIS A 380 21.48 28.19 8.44
N ASP A 381 20.70 29.05 9.09
CA ASP A 381 19.37 29.48 8.60
C ASP A 381 19.37 30.14 7.22
N THR A 382 20.45 30.85 6.88
CA THR A 382 20.63 31.52 5.58
C THR A 382 21.23 30.62 4.50
N ALA A 383 21.69 29.41 4.85
CA ALA A 383 22.24 28.47 3.88
C ALA A 383 21.12 27.86 3.02
N PRO A 384 21.38 27.63 1.71
CA PRO A 384 20.43 26.94 0.85
C PRO A 384 20.19 25.51 1.34
N VAL A 385 18.95 25.03 1.19
CA VAL A 385 18.62 23.65 1.55
C VAL A 385 19.31 22.69 0.58
N LEU A 386 20.01 21.70 1.13
CA LEU A 386 20.73 20.70 0.37
C LEU A 386 20.47 19.31 0.94
N PHE A 387 20.10 18.37 0.07
CA PHE A 387 20.10 16.93 0.32
C PHE A 387 21.16 16.26 -0.55
N LEU A 388 20.94 15.01 -0.99
CA LEU A 388 21.91 14.29 -1.82
C LEU A 388 21.84 14.64 -3.31
N ASP A 389 20.93 15.52 -3.76
CA ASP A 389 20.83 15.86 -5.19
C ASP A 389 20.61 14.58 -6.03
N VAL A 390 19.68 13.73 -5.54
CA VAL A 390 19.20 12.54 -6.25
C VAL A 390 18.02 12.95 -7.11
N THR A 391 18.34 13.61 -8.23
CA THR A 391 17.37 14.06 -9.22
C THR A 391 16.57 12.88 -9.78
N ARG A 392 15.43 13.17 -10.42
CA ARG A 392 14.58 12.13 -11.04
C ARG A 392 15.35 11.24 -12.02
N ASP A 393 16.19 11.82 -12.87
CA ASP A 393 16.99 11.04 -13.83
C ASP A 393 18.04 10.18 -13.15
N PHE A 394 18.68 10.69 -12.09
CA PHE A 394 19.62 9.91 -11.32
C PHE A 394 18.92 8.78 -10.56
N TRP A 395 17.74 9.02 -9.98
CA TRP A 395 16.92 8.00 -9.35
C TRP A 395 16.53 6.88 -10.33
N ILE A 396 16.10 7.24 -11.54
CA ILE A 396 15.77 6.27 -12.59
C ILE A 396 16.98 5.39 -12.94
N ARG A 397 18.17 5.99 -13.05
CA ARG A 397 19.41 5.23 -13.24
C ARG A 397 19.68 4.27 -12.07
N LEU A 398 19.55 4.73 -10.82
CA LEU A 398 19.73 3.89 -9.62
C LEU A 398 18.76 2.71 -9.61
N LEU A 399 17.51 2.92 -10.02
CA LEU A 399 16.55 1.83 -10.20
C LEU A 399 17.00 0.83 -11.27
N TYR A 400 17.49 1.29 -12.43
CA TYR A 400 17.96 0.39 -13.49
C TYR A 400 19.13 -0.49 -13.04
N GLU A 401 20.13 0.08 -12.38
CA GLU A 401 21.28 -0.67 -11.86
C GLU A 401 20.86 -1.67 -10.78
N SER A 402 19.96 -1.24 -9.89
CA SER A 402 19.45 -2.06 -8.80
C SER A 402 18.65 -3.26 -9.30
N LEU A 403 17.78 -3.05 -10.30
CA LEU A 403 17.00 -4.12 -10.93
C LEU A 403 17.86 -5.00 -11.82
N GLY A 404 18.84 -4.42 -12.52
CA GLY A 404 19.84 -5.18 -13.27
C GLY A 404 20.64 -6.12 -12.38
N HIS A 405 21.06 -5.64 -11.21
CA HIS A 405 21.66 -6.49 -10.17
C HIS A 405 20.69 -7.57 -9.71
N LEU A 406 19.45 -7.22 -9.36
CA LEU A 406 18.42 -8.18 -8.92
C LEU A 406 18.26 -9.35 -9.89
N PHE A 407 18.04 -9.07 -11.17
CA PHE A 407 17.78 -10.10 -12.17
C PHE A 407 19.03 -10.92 -12.52
N ALA A 408 20.23 -10.34 -12.39
CA ALA A 408 21.49 -11.04 -12.63
C ALA A 408 21.91 -11.95 -11.46
N THR A 409 21.71 -11.52 -10.21
CA THR A 409 22.27 -12.18 -9.02
C THR A 409 21.22 -12.84 -8.12
N ARG A 410 19.94 -12.48 -8.27
CA ARG A 410 18.83 -12.86 -7.40
C ARG A 410 19.00 -12.42 -5.92
N GLN A 411 19.92 -11.51 -5.63
CA GLN A 411 20.17 -11.02 -4.27
C GLN A 411 19.17 -9.93 -3.85
N VAL A 412 18.02 -10.35 -3.34
CA VAL A 412 16.96 -9.43 -2.91
C VAL A 412 17.40 -8.53 -1.76
N ASP A 413 18.12 -9.05 -0.76
CA ASP A 413 18.47 -8.27 0.44
C ASP A 413 19.42 -7.10 0.16
N ALA A 414 20.41 -7.31 -0.72
CA ALA A 414 21.33 -6.26 -1.15
C ALA A 414 20.56 -5.14 -1.86
N VAL A 415 19.71 -5.51 -2.84
CA VAL A 415 18.91 -4.56 -3.61
C VAL A 415 17.90 -3.82 -2.73
N LYS A 416 17.21 -4.54 -1.84
CA LYS A 416 16.27 -3.99 -0.85
C LYS A 416 16.96 -2.95 0.03
N SER A 417 18.11 -3.30 0.60
CA SER A 417 18.88 -2.39 1.48
C SER A 417 19.41 -1.17 0.72
N CYS A 418 19.91 -1.36 -0.50
CA CYS A 418 20.34 -0.30 -1.41
C CYS A 418 19.19 0.69 -1.70
N LEU A 419 18.05 0.18 -2.17
CA LEU A 419 16.90 1.00 -2.52
C LEU A 419 16.32 1.73 -1.31
N ASN A 420 16.28 1.10 -0.12
CA ASN A 420 15.74 1.70 1.10
C ASN A 420 16.38 3.07 1.43
N TYR A 421 17.70 3.17 1.28
CA TYR A 421 18.41 4.43 1.45
C TYR A 421 18.16 5.41 0.30
N LEU A 422 18.31 4.93 -0.94
CA LEU A 422 18.34 5.80 -2.11
C LEU A 422 16.97 6.38 -2.46
N TYR A 423 15.86 5.65 -2.22
CA TYR A 423 14.52 6.22 -2.43
C TYR A 423 14.24 7.33 -1.41
N THR A 424 14.77 7.22 -0.19
CA THR A 424 14.66 8.29 0.82
C THR A 424 15.36 9.54 0.32
N ALA A 425 16.55 9.41 -0.27
CA ALA A 425 17.28 10.53 -0.85
C ALA A 425 16.53 11.16 -2.04
N ALA A 426 16.00 10.35 -2.96
CA ALA A 426 15.22 10.82 -4.11
C ALA A 426 13.93 11.54 -3.67
N PHE A 427 13.25 11.00 -2.65
CA PHE A 427 12.06 11.60 -2.09
C PHE A 427 12.33 12.95 -1.42
N LEU A 428 13.44 13.09 -0.70
CA LEU A 428 13.82 14.36 -0.09
C LEU A 428 14.18 15.42 -1.12
N GLU A 429 14.79 15.02 -2.23
CA GLU A 429 15.03 15.91 -3.38
C GLU A 429 13.70 16.41 -3.98
N PHE A 430 12.74 15.51 -4.16
CA PHE A 430 11.39 15.90 -4.58
C PHE A 430 10.71 16.86 -3.59
N CYS A 431 10.82 16.62 -2.28
CA CYS A 431 10.30 17.54 -1.26
C CYS A 431 10.98 18.91 -1.34
N ARG A 432 12.31 18.96 -1.57
CA ARG A 432 13.06 20.20 -1.75
C ARG A 432 12.50 21.03 -2.90
N GLU A 433 12.27 20.43 -4.06
CA GLU A 433 11.66 21.12 -5.22
C GLU A 433 10.31 21.76 -4.86
N LYS A 434 9.46 21.05 -4.10
CA LYS A 434 8.16 21.57 -3.65
C LYS A 434 8.30 22.68 -2.62
N LEU A 435 9.25 22.57 -1.68
CA LEU A 435 9.56 23.64 -0.74
C LEU A 435 10.04 24.91 -1.46
N GLU A 436 10.83 24.77 -2.53
CA GLU A 436 11.25 25.90 -3.37
C GLU A 436 10.07 26.56 -4.09
N HIS A 437 9.10 25.77 -4.58
CA HIS A 437 7.86 26.30 -5.17
C HIS A 437 7.02 27.07 -4.14
N LEU A 438 7.11 26.70 -2.86
CA LEU A 438 6.50 27.43 -1.74
C LEU A 438 7.36 28.60 -1.23
N GLY A 439 8.50 28.89 -1.87
CA GLY A 439 9.40 30.00 -1.53
C GLY A 439 10.42 29.68 -0.41
N ALA A 440 10.43 28.47 0.13
CA ALA A 440 11.34 28.06 1.19
C ALA A 440 12.66 27.49 0.62
N ARG A 441 13.61 28.38 0.32
CA ARG A 441 14.91 28.03 -0.30
C ARG A 441 16.06 27.81 0.68
N THR A 442 15.94 28.30 1.91
CA THR A 442 16.98 28.19 2.95
C THR A 442 16.50 27.35 4.13
N TYR A 443 17.42 26.82 4.94
CA TYR A 443 17.05 26.01 6.12
C TYR A 443 16.16 26.78 7.09
N GLY A 444 16.44 28.07 7.33
CA GLY A 444 15.61 28.90 8.21
C GLY A 444 14.18 29.08 7.68
N ALA A 445 14.03 29.25 6.36
CA ALA A 445 12.72 29.35 5.73
C ALA A 445 11.95 28.02 5.81
N VAL A 446 12.62 26.89 5.61
CA VAL A 446 11.98 25.57 5.75
C VAL A 446 11.61 25.29 7.20
N ARG A 447 12.49 25.56 8.18
CA ARG A 447 12.18 25.41 9.62
C ARG A 447 10.96 26.23 10.05
N ALA A 448 10.82 27.45 9.52
CA ALA A 448 9.64 28.28 9.76
C ALA A 448 8.38 27.68 9.11
N LEU A 449 8.48 27.20 7.87
CA LEU A 449 7.35 26.65 7.12
C LEU A 449 6.90 25.27 7.64
N GLN A 450 7.83 24.44 8.13
CA GLN A 450 7.59 23.03 8.42
C GLN A 450 6.59 22.80 9.57
N MET A 451 6.39 23.78 10.46
CA MET A 451 5.42 23.71 11.55
C MET A 451 3.96 23.72 11.06
N ARG A 452 3.74 24.22 9.84
CA ARG A 452 2.43 24.25 9.18
C ARG A 452 2.66 24.17 7.67
N LEU A 453 3.29 23.09 7.25
CA LEU A 453 3.64 22.86 5.85
C LEU A 453 2.39 22.50 5.06
N GLY A 454 2.13 23.21 3.98
CA GLY A 454 1.00 22.95 3.11
C GLY A 454 0.88 24.00 2.02
N VAL A 455 -0.20 23.92 1.27
CA VAL A 455 -0.52 24.84 0.18
C VAL A 455 -1.77 25.60 0.57
N ALA A 456 -1.88 26.87 0.16
CA ALA A 456 -3.11 27.62 0.36
C ALA A 456 -4.29 26.89 -0.33
N PRO A 457 -5.46 26.73 0.31
CA PRO A 457 -6.56 25.89 -0.19
C PRO A 457 -6.99 26.23 -1.63
N GLU A 458 -6.98 27.50 -2.01
CA GLU A 458 -7.34 27.98 -3.34
C GLU A 458 -6.33 27.59 -4.44
N LYS A 459 -5.12 27.16 -4.06
CA LYS A 459 -4.08 26.66 -4.98
C LYS A 459 -3.84 25.16 -4.83
N ALA A 460 -4.38 24.52 -3.79
CA ALA A 460 -4.06 23.15 -3.41
C ALA A 460 -4.32 22.17 -4.55
N GLU A 461 -5.53 22.18 -5.13
CA GLU A 461 -5.89 21.23 -6.19
C GLU A 461 -4.92 21.30 -7.38
N ARG A 462 -4.64 22.52 -7.87
CA ARG A 462 -3.72 22.73 -8.98
C ARG A 462 -2.31 22.27 -8.63
N PHE A 463 -1.80 22.65 -7.46
CA PHE A 463 -0.47 22.26 -7.00
C PHE A 463 -0.33 20.75 -6.90
N TYR A 464 -1.29 20.05 -6.28
CA TYR A 464 -1.20 18.60 -6.14
C TYR A 464 -1.34 17.87 -7.49
N ARG A 465 -2.20 18.36 -8.39
CA ARG A 465 -2.32 17.77 -9.73
C ARG A 465 -1.05 17.98 -10.58
N GLU A 466 -0.54 19.21 -10.64
CA GLU A 466 0.53 19.60 -11.57
C GLU A 466 1.93 19.36 -10.99
N GLU A 467 2.15 19.71 -9.72
CA GLU A 467 3.49 19.70 -9.11
C GLU A 467 3.81 18.41 -8.36
N VAL A 468 2.80 17.60 -8.04
CA VAL A 468 2.97 16.36 -7.27
C VAL A 468 2.62 15.15 -8.13
N ASP A 469 1.37 14.99 -8.51
CA ASP A 469 0.88 13.79 -9.19
C ASP A 469 1.47 13.69 -10.61
N ALA A 470 1.36 14.73 -11.43
CA ALA A 470 1.90 14.72 -12.80
C ALA A 470 3.43 14.52 -12.83
N VAL A 471 4.16 15.05 -11.84
CA VAL A 471 5.60 14.88 -11.70
C VAL A 471 5.98 13.42 -11.44
N VAL A 472 5.26 12.75 -10.54
CA VAL A 472 5.47 11.32 -10.21
C VAL A 472 5.05 10.43 -11.38
N ASP A 473 3.92 10.72 -12.01
CA ASP A 473 3.46 10.00 -13.21
C ASP A 473 4.49 10.10 -14.34
N ALA A 474 5.02 11.29 -14.61
CA ALA A 474 6.07 11.50 -15.61
C ALA A 474 7.35 10.71 -15.28
N MET A 475 7.74 10.65 -14.01
CA MET A 475 8.91 9.87 -13.56
C MET A 475 8.69 8.37 -13.80
N ALA A 476 7.54 7.81 -13.41
CA ALA A 476 7.24 6.40 -13.62
C ALA A 476 7.17 6.03 -15.12
N LEU A 477 6.63 6.93 -15.95
CA LEU A 477 6.61 6.77 -17.41
C LEU A 477 8.01 6.87 -18.02
N SER A 478 8.85 7.78 -17.55
CA SER A 478 10.25 7.89 -17.99
C SER A 478 11.03 6.63 -17.63
N PHE A 479 10.89 6.15 -16.39
CA PHE A 479 11.43 4.87 -15.94
C PHE A 479 11.00 3.72 -16.86
N TYR A 480 9.70 3.61 -17.15
CA TYR A 480 9.19 2.56 -18.04
C TYR A 480 9.78 2.69 -19.44
N ARG A 481 9.83 3.89 -20.04
CA ARG A 481 10.36 4.09 -21.39
C ARG A 481 11.83 3.70 -21.52
N GLY A 482 12.66 4.04 -20.53
CA GLY A 482 14.09 3.70 -20.52
C GLY A 482 14.43 2.29 -20.01
N ARG A 483 13.43 1.47 -19.64
CA ARG A 483 13.62 0.16 -18.98
C ARG A 483 14.56 -0.82 -19.69
N ARG A 484 14.81 -0.66 -21.00
CA ARG A 484 15.82 -1.45 -21.73
C ARG A 484 17.23 -1.34 -21.13
N ALA A 485 17.54 -0.24 -20.43
CA ALA A 485 18.78 -0.09 -19.68
C ALA A 485 18.97 -1.22 -18.63
N ILE A 486 17.88 -1.79 -18.07
CA ILE A 486 17.96 -2.94 -17.15
C ILE A 486 18.60 -4.14 -17.86
N VAL A 487 18.30 -4.38 -19.14
CA VAL A 487 18.89 -5.47 -19.93
C VAL A 487 20.39 -5.28 -20.10
N GLU A 488 20.83 -4.04 -20.32
CA GLU A 488 22.25 -3.69 -20.44
C GLU A 488 22.98 -3.93 -19.11
N GLU A 489 22.35 -3.58 -17.99
CA GLU A 489 22.88 -3.84 -16.65
C GLU A 489 22.97 -5.34 -16.33
N ILE A 490 21.96 -6.13 -16.72
CA ILE A 490 22.00 -7.60 -16.58
C ILE A 490 23.20 -8.16 -17.34
N ARG A 491 23.36 -7.79 -18.62
CA ARG A 491 24.48 -8.26 -19.47
C ARG A 491 25.82 -7.89 -18.88
N ARG A 492 25.99 -6.63 -18.46
CA ARG A 492 27.24 -6.14 -17.85
C ARG A 492 27.65 -6.99 -16.65
N ARG A 493 26.69 -7.37 -15.80
CA ARG A 493 26.93 -8.15 -14.59
C ARG A 493 27.18 -9.64 -14.86
N THR A 494 26.43 -10.25 -15.79
CA THR A 494 26.67 -11.64 -16.18
C THR A 494 28.04 -11.82 -16.84
N SER A 495 28.52 -10.82 -17.60
CA SER A 495 29.88 -10.84 -18.16
C SER A 495 30.97 -10.66 -17.11
N ALA A 496 30.69 -9.96 -16.01
CA ALA A 496 31.64 -9.77 -14.91
C ALA A 496 31.73 -10.99 -13.97
N PHE A 497 30.70 -11.84 -13.94
CA PHE A 497 30.63 -13.06 -13.12
C PHE A 497 30.13 -14.24 -13.97
N PRO A 498 30.99 -14.89 -14.77
CA PRO A 498 30.58 -16.08 -15.50
C PRO A 498 30.15 -17.17 -14.50
N VAL A 499 28.95 -17.70 -14.70
CA VAL A 499 28.46 -18.86 -13.93
C VAL A 499 29.45 -20.01 -14.16
N PRO A 500 29.96 -20.70 -13.11
CA PRO A 500 30.77 -21.89 -13.31
C PRO A 500 29.98 -22.90 -14.16
N PRO A 501 30.62 -23.66 -15.06
CA PRO A 501 29.91 -24.69 -15.83
C PRO A 501 29.18 -25.64 -14.88
N ARG A 502 27.90 -25.89 -15.19
CA ARG A 502 26.97 -26.74 -14.42
C ARG A 502 27.51 -28.15 -14.23
#